data_AF-A0A9W7BHA9-F1
#
_entry.id   AF-A0A9W7BHA9-F1
#
_cell.length_a   1.000
_cell.length_b   1.000
_cell.length_c   1.000
_cell.angle_alpha   90.00
_cell.angle_beta   90.00
_cell.angle_gamma   90.00
#
_symmetry.space_group_name_H-M   'P 1'
#
loop_
_entity.id
_entity.type
_entity.pdbx_description
1 polymer ?
#
loop_
_entity_poly.entity_id
_entity_poly.type
_entity_poly.pdbx_seq_one_letter_code
_entity_poly.pdbx_strand_id
1 'polypeptide(L)'
;MTTSGCTVHGPKRPASTEAAEATTDLPSPKRPCVEESTNALIYQWTLDRIDPAHPLFGTPYIGQVVRAGLTCQEMFHKRKREHITGSCRQPKELGLHWAIRVFGEGAFTVRMVETTRLPRKQAMEWANAREIALIAEHGGVMRDCEPSAQMHQTLNLTSGGQGNVHQVSGGQGNASNVWEGLQASSRKKLMKVWPKFKAYYEAHEDLRVPFRDPDLGMIVNRIRSRNDFLWHEDFKAWLDEHGFVYDARRAHLEEEVWPKFKAYYEAHGNLRVPRSDPDLGRIVGGIRSQNHFLWHADFKAWLYERGFKMHARDATTNAERWAAVNGPPPVPGG
;
A
#
# COMPACT_ATOMS: atom_id res chain seq x y z
N MET A 1 45.59 -45.33 -35.88
CA MET A 1 46.39 -44.08 -35.97
C MET A 1 46.66 -43.61 -34.56
N THR A 2 47.92 -43.68 -34.17
CA THR A 2 48.47 -43.53 -32.82
C THR A 2 49.36 -42.30 -32.78
N THR A 3 49.16 -41.40 -31.81
CA THR A 3 50.10 -40.34 -31.39
C THR A 3 49.72 -40.02 -29.93
N SER A 4 50.42 -40.45 -28.87
CA SER A 4 51.83 -40.31 -28.47
C SER A 4 52.29 -38.85 -28.39
N GLY A 5 52.24 -38.29 -27.17
CA GLY A 5 52.70 -36.95 -26.82
C GLY A 5 53.75 -37.04 -25.72
N CYS A 6 54.95 -36.57 -26.03
CA CYS A 6 56.22 -36.79 -25.35
C CYS A 6 56.44 -35.84 -24.17
N THR A 7 56.94 -36.39 -23.06
CA THR A 7 57.43 -35.68 -21.87
C THR A 7 58.85 -35.16 -22.14
N VAL A 8 59.14 -33.89 -21.82
CA VAL A 8 60.49 -33.32 -21.87
C VAL A 8 60.99 -33.04 -20.46
N HIS A 9 62.04 -33.76 -20.06
CA HIS A 9 62.81 -33.53 -18.83
C HIS A 9 63.84 -32.41 -19.05
N GLY A 10 63.74 -31.35 -18.24
CA GLY A 10 64.77 -30.31 -18.12
C GLY A 10 65.84 -30.67 -17.07
N PRO A 11 67.07 -30.12 -17.18
CA PRO A 11 68.23 -30.56 -16.41
C PRO A 11 68.23 -30.06 -14.95
N LYS A 12 68.70 -30.95 -14.05
CA LYS A 12 69.01 -30.67 -12.64
C LYS A 12 70.12 -29.61 -12.52
N ARG A 13 69.83 -28.53 -11.79
CA ARG A 13 70.84 -27.58 -11.29
C ARG A 13 71.54 -28.13 -10.03
N PRO A 14 72.85 -27.85 -9.83
CA PRO A 14 73.58 -28.26 -8.65
C PRO A 14 73.24 -27.36 -7.44
N ALA A 15 73.29 -27.98 -6.26
CA ALA A 15 73.10 -27.35 -4.97
C ALA A 15 74.28 -26.44 -4.62
N SER A 16 74.01 -25.15 -4.44
CA SER A 16 74.92 -24.18 -3.81
C SER A 16 74.50 -24.00 -2.36
N THR A 17 75.31 -24.53 -1.45
CA THR A 17 75.30 -24.24 -0.02
C THR A 17 75.86 -22.83 0.19
N GLU A 18 74.98 -21.86 0.40
CA GLU A 18 75.32 -20.52 0.90
C GLU A 18 74.91 -20.43 2.37
N ALA A 19 75.88 -20.08 3.21
CA ALA A 19 75.70 -19.89 4.64
C ALA A 19 74.80 -18.68 4.90
N ALA A 20 73.68 -18.91 5.58
CA ALA A 20 72.75 -17.86 5.98
C ALA A 20 73.35 -17.03 7.12
N GLU A 21 73.78 -15.80 6.82
CA GLU A 21 73.93 -14.75 7.83
C GLU A 21 72.54 -14.33 8.32
N ALA A 22 72.27 -14.64 9.59
CA ALA A 22 71.05 -14.26 10.29
C ALA A 22 71.02 -12.73 10.51
N THR A 23 70.58 -12.02 9.48
CA THR A 23 70.21 -10.61 9.60
C THR A 23 68.86 -10.56 10.30
N THR A 24 68.86 -10.19 11.58
CA THR A 24 67.65 -9.93 12.36
C THR A 24 66.98 -8.66 11.83
N ASP A 25 66.19 -8.81 10.76
CA ASP A 25 65.24 -7.81 10.29
C ASP A 25 64.19 -7.61 11.39
N LEU A 26 64.41 -6.59 12.23
CA LEU A 26 63.41 -6.09 13.13
C LEU A 26 62.20 -5.65 12.28
N PRO A 27 60.98 -6.17 12.54
CA PRO A 27 59.81 -5.81 11.76
C PRO A 27 59.62 -4.30 11.85
N SER A 28 59.70 -3.64 10.69
CA SER A 28 59.39 -2.22 10.56
C SER A 28 58.08 -1.95 11.29
N PRO A 29 58.02 -0.95 12.20
CA PRO A 29 56.80 -0.68 12.96
C PRO A 29 55.67 -0.48 11.96
N LYS A 30 54.67 -1.37 11.98
CA LYS A 30 53.46 -1.26 11.15
C LYS A 30 52.93 0.15 11.39
N ARG A 31 53.01 1.02 10.38
CA ARG A 31 52.37 2.34 10.44
C ARG A 31 50.94 2.08 10.89
N PRO A 32 50.44 2.77 11.93
CA PRO A 32 49.06 2.59 12.37
C PRO A 32 48.19 2.78 11.14
N CYS A 33 47.52 1.70 10.72
CA CYS A 33 46.55 1.76 9.64
C CYS A 33 45.44 2.68 10.14
N VAL A 34 45.47 3.94 9.69
CA VAL A 34 44.38 4.87 9.94
C VAL A 34 43.16 4.27 9.24
N GLU A 35 42.23 3.69 10.01
CA GLU A 35 41.00 3.14 9.44
C GLU A 35 40.29 4.25 8.67
N GLU A 36 40.14 4.06 7.36
CA GLU A 36 39.48 5.04 6.52
C GLU A 36 38.03 5.22 6.98
N SER A 37 37.70 6.47 7.32
CA SER A 37 36.33 6.84 7.69
C SER A 37 35.37 6.58 6.53
N THR A 38 34.26 5.92 6.84
CA THR A 38 33.21 5.50 5.92
C THR A 38 31.95 6.30 6.19
N ASN A 39 31.25 6.72 5.12
CA ASN A 39 29.96 7.39 5.25
C ASN A 39 28.86 6.33 5.46
N ALA A 40 27.93 6.64 6.37
CA ALA A 40 26.72 5.86 6.59
C ALA A 40 25.50 6.78 6.53
N LEU A 41 24.39 6.28 5.99
CA LEU A 41 23.13 7.02 5.93
C LEU A 41 21.93 6.12 6.22
N ILE A 42 20.91 6.75 6.82
CA ILE A 42 19.56 6.23 6.95
C ILE A 42 18.66 7.02 6.01
N TYR A 43 17.76 6.34 5.31
CA TYR A 43 16.79 6.94 4.42
C TYR A 43 15.39 6.36 4.63
N GLN A 44 14.39 7.13 4.23
CA GLN A 44 12.98 6.77 4.37
C GLN A 44 12.25 6.98 3.04
N TRP A 45 11.39 6.03 2.69
CA TRP A 45 10.36 6.18 1.66
C TRP A 45 9.01 6.18 2.34
N THR A 46 8.15 7.18 2.12
CA THR A 46 6.79 7.20 2.66
C THR A 46 5.80 7.13 1.51
N LEU A 47 4.86 6.18 1.57
CA LEU A 47 3.80 6.02 0.58
C LEU A 47 2.67 7.03 0.84
N ASP A 48 2.87 8.29 0.46
CA ASP A 48 1.99 9.42 0.81
C ASP A 48 1.38 10.15 -0.39
N ARG A 49 1.57 9.65 -1.61
CA ARG A 49 0.96 10.21 -2.84
C ARG A 49 0.01 9.24 -3.51
N ILE A 50 -0.72 8.50 -2.68
CA ILE A 50 -1.86 7.66 -3.07
C ILE A 50 -3.12 8.17 -2.38
N ASP A 51 -4.28 7.56 -2.65
CA ASP A 51 -5.51 7.87 -1.94
C ASP A 51 -5.30 7.81 -0.41
N PRO A 52 -5.58 8.90 0.35
CA PRO A 52 -5.51 8.89 1.81
C PRO A 52 -6.38 7.84 2.49
N ALA A 53 -7.43 7.35 1.82
CA ALA A 53 -8.26 6.26 2.32
C ALA A 53 -7.59 4.87 2.16
N HIS A 54 -6.51 4.76 1.37
CA HIS A 54 -5.81 3.50 1.17
C HIS A 54 -5.12 3.05 2.47
N PRO A 55 -5.22 1.76 2.88
CA PRO A 55 -4.66 1.28 4.17
C PRO A 55 -3.16 1.49 4.34
N LEU A 56 -2.41 1.56 3.23
CA LEU A 56 -0.97 1.80 3.21
C LEU A 56 -0.57 3.28 3.10
N PHE A 57 -1.54 4.20 3.09
CA PHE A 57 -1.22 5.63 3.04
C PHE A 57 -0.42 6.05 4.28
N GLY A 58 0.68 6.73 4.06
CA GLY A 58 1.61 7.18 5.09
C GLY A 58 2.57 6.09 5.59
N THR A 59 2.50 4.86 5.08
CA THR A 59 3.36 3.77 5.51
C THR A 59 4.82 4.03 5.08
N PRO A 60 5.79 4.02 6.03
CA PRO A 60 7.19 4.24 5.71
C PRO A 60 7.95 2.94 5.42
N TYR A 61 8.96 2.99 4.57
CA TYR A 61 10.07 2.05 4.50
C TYR A 61 11.32 2.73 5.05
N ILE A 62 12.03 2.05 5.94
CA ILE A 62 13.31 2.52 6.47
C ILE A 62 14.43 1.70 5.84
N GLY A 63 15.47 2.35 5.34
CA GLY A 63 16.65 1.66 4.84
C GLY A 63 17.93 2.34 5.26
N GLN A 64 19.03 1.60 5.12
CA GLN A 64 20.37 2.08 5.42
C GLN A 64 21.34 1.80 4.25
N VAL A 65 22.44 2.55 4.20
CA VAL A 65 23.60 2.21 3.38
C VAL A 65 24.89 2.73 4.00
N VAL A 66 25.93 1.89 3.98
CA VAL A 66 27.27 2.18 4.47
C VAL A 66 28.28 1.88 3.36
N ARG A 67 28.94 2.89 2.79
CA ARG A 67 29.94 2.71 1.72
C ARG A 67 31.08 3.72 1.83
N ALA A 68 32.29 3.25 1.54
CA ALA A 68 33.47 4.08 1.44
C ALA A 68 33.56 4.72 0.06
N GLY A 69 34.25 5.86 -0.04
CA GLY A 69 34.54 6.52 -1.32
C GLY A 69 33.36 7.20 -2.03
N LEU A 70 32.18 7.26 -1.41
CA LEU A 70 31.01 7.96 -1.94
C LEU A 70 30.48 8.97 -0.93
N THR A 71 29.98 10.10 -1.41
CA THR A 71 29.20 11.04 -0.60
C THR A 71 27.84 10.44 -0.22
N CYS A 72 27.22 10.96 0.85
CA CYS A 72 25.88 10.51 1.25
C CYS A 72 24.84 10.69 0.13
N GLN A 73 24.93 11.79 -0.64
CA GLN A 73 24.02 12.06 -1.76
C GLN A 73 24.15 11.00 -2.87
N GLU A 74 25.37 10.65 -3.25
CA GLU A 74 25.63 9.62 -4.27
C GLU A 74 25.15 8.24 -3.81
N MET A 75 25.43 7.89 -2.54
CA MET A 75 24.93 6.64 -1.94
C MET A 75 23.40 6.59 -1.96
N PHE A 76 22.74 7.68 -1.58
CA PHE A 76 21.28 7.78 -1.56
C PHE A 76 20.69 7.62 -2.96
N HIS A 77 21.21 8.34 -3.97
CA HIS A 77 20.76 8.19 -5.37
C HIS A 77 20.98 6.78 -5.91
N LYS A 78 22.15 6.19 -5.64
CA LYS A 78 22.47 4.83 -6.08
C LYS A 78 21.53 3.81 -5.43
N ARG A 79 21.29 3.93 -4.12
CA ARG A 79 20.40 3.03 -3.40
C ARG A 79 18.94 3.18 -3.81
N LYS A 80 18.49 4.41 -4.07
CA LYS A 80 17.17 4.68 -4.66
C LYS A 80 16.99 3.93 -5.99
N ARG A 81 17.96 4.07 -6.91
CA ARG A 81 17.97 3.37 -8.21
C ARG A 81 18.00 1.84 -8.06
N GLU A 82 18.77 1.32 -7.11
CA GLU A 82 18.80 -0.12 -6.79
C GLU A 82 17.42 -0.63 -6.37
N HIS A 83 16.65 0.12 -5.57
CA HIS A 83 15.29 -0.28 -5.20
C HIS A 83 14.34 -0.32 -6.40
N ILE A 84 14.34 0.72 -7.22
CA ILE A 84 13.47 0.81 -8.42
C ILE A 84 13.81 -0.29 -9.42
N THR A 85 15.09 -0.47 -9.71
CA THR A 85 15.54 -1.52 -10.64
C THR A 85 15.25 -2.90 -10.05
N GLY A 86 15.45 -3.07 -8.74
CA GLY A 86 15.16 -4.30 -8.01
C GLY A 86 13.68 -4.68 -8.05
N SER A 87 12.76 -3.72 -7.90
CA SER A 87 11.32 -4.00 -7.98
C SER A 87 10.88 -4.53 -9.35
N CYS A 88 11.58 -4.18 -10.42
CA CYS A 88 11.33 -4.71 -11.76
C CYS A 88 11.96 -6.09 -11.98
N ARG A 89 13.21 -6.29 -11.51
CA ARG A 89 14.00 -7.51 -11.83
C ARG A 89 13.73 -8.68 -10.89
N GLN A 90 13.44 -8.39 -9.63
CA GLN A 90 13.19 -9.37 -8.58
C GLN A 90 11.93 -8.93 -7.84
N PRO A 91 10.76 -9.01 -8.51
CA PRO A 91 9.51 -8.56 -7.93
C PRO A 91 9.29 -9.33 -6.63
N LYS A 92 9.29 -8.61 -5.51
CA LYS A 92 8.82 -9.16 -4.25
C LYS A 92 7.30 -9.07 -4.23
N GLU A 93 6.69 -10.00 -3.53
CA GLU A 93 5.24 -10.01 -3.35
C GLU A 93 4.76 -8.96 -2.34
N LEU A 94 5.66 -8.39 -1.53
CA LEU A 94 5.37 -7.40 -0.48
C LEU A 94 6.51 -6.40 -0.24
N GLY A 95 6.24 -5.47 0.67
CA GLY A 95 7.18 -4.46 1.15
C GLY A 95 7.45 -3.37 0.10
N LEU A 96 8.58 -2.69 0.23
CA LEU A 96 8.90 -1.55 -0.63
C LEU A 96 8.87 -1.90 -2.13
N HIS A 97 9.42 -3.06 -2.53
CA HIS A 97 9.51 -3.42 -3.96
C HIS A 97 8.15 -3.68 -4.59
N TRP A 98 7.28 -4.40 -3.88
CA TRP A 98 5.90 -4.57 -4.32
C TRP A 98 5.18 -3.24 -4.42
N ALA A 99 5.31 -2.38 -3.39
CA ALA A 99 4.63 -1.10 -3.35
C ALA A 99 5.13 -0.16 -4.47
N ILE A 100 6.42 -0.14 -4.80
CA ILE A 100 6.95 0.57 -5.98
C ILE A 100 6.34 0.02 -7.27
N ARG A 101 6.21 -1.30 -7.40
CA ARG A 101 5.62 -1.92 -8.61
C ARG A 101 4.14 -1.58 -8.77
N VAL A 102 3.37 -1.60 -7.68
CA VAL A 102 1.92 -1.40 -7.70
C VAL A 102 1.56 0.08 -7.83
N PHE A 103 2.21 0.96 -7.07
CA PHE A 103 1.85 2.39 -7.02
C PHE A 103 2.78 3.29 -7.86
N GLY A 104 3.92 2.77 -8.32
CA GLY A 104 4.96 3.54 -8.99
C GLY A 104 5.87 4.28 -8.01
N GLU A 105 7.09 4.62 -8.44
CA GLU A 105 8.02 5.40 -7.59
C GLU A 105 7.51 6.81 -7.26
N GLY A 106 6.66 7.37 -8.13
CA GLY A 106 6.06 8.69 -7.96
C GLY A 106 5.06 8.77 -6.81
N ALA A 107 4.60 7.61 -6.30
CA ALA A 107 3.70 7.50 -5.15
C ALA A 107 4.41 7.77 -3.80
N PHE A 108 5.74 7.91 -3.80
CA PHE A 108 6.53 8.03 -2.59
C PHE A 108 7.20 9.39 -2.43
N THR A 109 7.16 9.91 -1.21
CA THR A 109 8.14 10.90 -0.75
C THR A 109 9.37 10.17 -0.21
N VAL A 110 10.55 10.46 -0.79
CA VAL A 110 11.81 9.79 -0.44
C VAL A 110 12.81 10.82 0.10
N ARG A 111 13.36 10.58 1.30
CA ARG A 111 14.29 11.51 1.96
C ARG A 111 15.43 10.81 2.68
N MET A 112 16.56 11.50 2.82
CA MET A 112 17.59 11.13 3.80
C MET A 112 17.09 11.54 5.19
N VAL A 113 17.26 10.66 6.17
CA VAL A 113 16.85 10.89 7.56
C VAL A 113 18.05 11.34 8.37
N GLU A 114 19.12 10.54 8.36
CA GLU A 114 20.33 10.78 9.15
C GLU A 114 21.57 10.32 8.40
N THR A 115 22.70 10.97 8.68
CA THR A 115 24.01 10.61 8.12
C THR A 115 25.09 10.70 9.19
N THR A 116 26.09 9.83 9.12
CA THR A 116 27.30 9.92 9.94
C THR A 116 28.54 9.50 9.17
N ARG A 117 29.72 9.77 9.73
CA ARG A 117 31.01 9.38 9.19
C ARG A 117 31.87 8.80 10.31
N LEU A 118 32.11 7.50 10.25
CA LEU A 118 32.78 6.71 11.29
C LEU A 118 33.69 5.66 10.65
N PRO A 119 34.63 5.04 11.38
CA PRO A 119 35.29 3.83 10.91
C PRO A 119 34.25 2.77 10.50
N ARG A 120 34.53 2.01 9.43
CA ARG A 120 33.54 1.16 8.75
C ARG A 120 32.73 0.27 9.70
N LYS A 121 33.39 -0.35 10.68
CA LYS A 121 32.74 -1.22 11.67
C LYS A 121 31.72 -0.46 12.51
N GLN A 122 32.14 0.67 13.09
CA GLN A 122 31.28 1.55 13.90
C GLN A 122 30.14 2.15 13.07
N ALA A 123 30.41 2.52 11.81
CA ALA A 123 29.41 3.03 10.89
C ALA A 123 28.28 2.00 10.61
N MET A 124 28.65 0.73 10.47
CA MET A 124 27.70 -0.37 10.28
C MET A 124 26.90 -0.66 11.55
N GLU A 125 27.55 -0.71 12.71
CA GLU A 125 26.89 -0.90 14.01
C GLU A 125 25.88 0.21 14.28
N TRP A 126 26.27 1.47 14.02
CA TRP A 126 25.39 2.64 14.11
C TRP A 126 24.18 2.51 13.17
N ALA A 127 24.42 2.19 11.90
CA ALA A 127 23.36 2.16 10.89
C ALA A 127 22.35 1.02 11.15
N ASN A 128 22.82 -0.15 11.59
CA ASN A 128 21.96 -1.26 12.02
C ASN A 128 21.10 -0.87 13.22
N ALA A 129 21.71 -0.31 14.28
CA ALA A 129 20.99 0.10 15.48
C ALA A 129 19.94 1.16 15.17
N ARG A 130 20.27 2.13 14.31
CA ARG A 130 19.35 3.21 13.94
C ARG A 130 18.20 2.74 13.06
N GLU A 131 18.46 1.85 12.09
CA GLU A 131 17.43 1.21 11.27
C GLU A 131 16.43 0.45 12.14
N ILE A 132 16.91 -0.38 13.08
CA ILE A 132 16.06 -1.14 14.02
C ILE A 132 15.19 -0.20 14.86
N ALA A 133 15.78 0.86 15.42
CA ALA A 133 15.06 1.82 16.27
C ALA A 133 13.93 2.53 15.51
N LEU A 134 14.19 2.99 14.28
CA LEU A 134 13.19 3.65 13.44
C LEU A 134 12.09 2.70 12.97
N ILE A 135 12.44 1.44 12.65
CA ILE A 135 11.43 0.43 12.32
C ILE A 135 10.51 0.21 13.54
N ALA A 136 11.05 0.12 14.74
CA ALA A 136 10.26 -0.02 15.96
C ALA A 136 9.38 1.21 16.26
N GLU A 137 9.90 2.43 16.04
CA GLU A 137 9.16 3.69 16.18
C GLU A 137 7.93 3.74 15.26
N HIS A 138 8.07 3.19 14.06
CA HIS A 138 6.99 3.03 13.08
C HIS A 138 6.30 1.66 13.17
N GLY A 139 5.97 1.22 14.39
CA GLY A 139 5.11 0.04 14.63
C GLY A 139 5.71 -1.31 14.27
N GLY A 140 6.97 -1.37 13.86
CA GLY A 140 7.69 -2.59 13.52
C GLY A 140 7.68 -2.93 12.03
N VAL A 141 8.07 -4.17 11.73
CA VAL A 141 8.05 -4.72 10.37
C VAL A 141 6.61 -4.94 9.89
N MET A 142 6.42 -4.99 8.58
CA MET A 142 5.16 -5.42 7.98
C MET A 142 4.84 -6.85 8.45
N ARG A 143 3.72 -7.00 9.16
CA ARG A 143 3.18 -8.30 9.58
C ARG A 143 1.77 -8.51 9.07
N ASP A 144 0.97 -7.44 9.00
CA ASP A 144 -0.45 -7.53 8.65
C ASP A 144 -0.78 -6.48 7.59
N CYS A 145 -1.29 -6.92 6.45
CA CYS A 145 -1.94 -6.04 5.47
C CYS A 145 -3.47 -6.11 5.62
N GLU A 146 -3.98 -6.22 6.85
CA GLU A 146 -5.42 -6.16 7.06
C GLU A 146 -5.91 -4.75 6.67
N PRO A 147 -6.84 -4.62 5.69
CA PRO A 147 -7.25 -3.31 5.16
C PRO A 147 -7.99 -2.40 6.15
N SER A 148 -8.24 -2.88 7.36
CA SER A 148 -9.25 -2.33 8.26
C SER A 148 -8.78 -1.19 9.17
N ALA A 149 -7.47 -0.90 9.19
CA ALA A 149 -6.88 0.23 9.90
C ALA A 149 -5.68 0.76 9.11
N GLN A 150 -5.38 2.05 9.26
CA GLN A 150 -4.15 2.62 8.71
C GLN A 150 -2.96 1.83 9.24
N MET A 151 -2.14 1.31 8.34
CA MET A 151 -1.06 0.41 8.73
C MET A 151 0.02 1.22 9.46
N HIS A 152 0.14 0.99 10.76
CA HIS A 152 1.13 1.65 11.60
C HIS A 152 2.54 1.06 11.47
N GLN A 153 2.68 -0.07 10.78
CA GLN A 153 3.94 -0.78 10.53
C GLN A 153 4.74 -0.15 9.39
N THR A 154 6.01 -0.53 9.24
CA THR A 154 6.84 -0.18 8.08
C THR A 154 6.61 -1.14 6.90
N LEU A 155 7.03 -0.75 5.69
CA LEU A 155 7.18 -1.62 4.52
C LEU A 155 8.42 -2.54 4.60
N ASN A 156 9.11 -2.57 5.74
CA ASN A 156 10.24 -3.47 5.97
C ASN A 156 9.75 -4.89 6.22
N LEU A 157 10.39 -5.87 5.60
CA LEU A 157 10.06 -7.30 5.77
C LEU A 157 10.88 -7.96 6.89
N THR A 158 11.92 -7.27 7.38
CA THR A 158 12.83 -7.72 8.43
C THR A 158 13.10 -6.56 9.38
N SER A 159 13.42 -6.84 10.64
CA SER A 159 13.59 -5.82 11.69
C SER A 159 14.79 -4.89 11.48
N GLY A 160 15.53 -5.03 10.39
CA GLY A 160 16.78 -4.32 10.10
C GLY A 160 18.01 -5.16 10.42
N GLY A 161 19.18 -4.60 10.12
CA GLY A 161 20.47 -5.28 10.28
C GLY A 161 20.89 -6.03 9.02
N GLN A 162 22.08 -5.73 8.48
CA GLN A 162 22.64 -6.56 7.39
C GLN A 162 22.65 -8.01 7.84
N GLY A 163 22.01 -8.86 7.04
CA GLY A 163 21.73 -10.24 7.37
C GLY A 163 22.94 -10.94 7.97
N ASN A 164 22.85 -11.26 9.26
CA ASN A 164 23.53 -12.41 9.84
C ASN A 164 22.76 -13.69 9.46
N VAL A 165 22.32 -13.75 8.20
CA VAL A 165 21.98 -14.99 7.54
C VAL A 165 23.34 -15.51 7.13
N HIS A 166 23.93 -16.38 7.96
CA HIS A 166 24.71 -17.46 7.40
C HIS A 166 24.00 -17.87 6.11
N GLN A 167 24.67 -17.68 4.97
CA GLN A 167 24.27 -18.25 3.70
C GLN A 167 24.27 -19.77 3.88
N VAL A 168 23.24 -20.30 4.51
CA VAL A 168 22.74 -21.61 4.17
C VAL A 168 22.17 -21.36 2.77
N SER A 169 22.96 -21.72 1.78
CA SER A 169 22.55 -21.84 0.38
C SER A 169 21.16 -22.48 0.34
N GLY A 170 20.12 -21.66 0.15
CA GLY A 170 18.71 -22.09 0.11
C GLY A 170 17.73 -21.31 0.99
N GLY A 171 18.17 -20.50 1.96
CA GLY A 171 17.27 -19.83 2.90
C GLY A 171 17.03 -18.34 2.63
N GLN A 172 16.19 -17.99 1.65
CA GLN A 172 15.48 -16.71 1.68
C GLN A 172 14.59 -16.69 2.92
N GLY A 173 15.11 -16.15 4.03
CA GLY A 173 14.42 -16.09 5.31
C GLY A 173 13.03 -15.48 5.21
N ASN A 174 12.03 -16.35 5.32
CA ASN A 174 10.72 -16.22 5.96
C ASN A 174 9.73 -15.12 5.57
N ALA A 175 10.04 -14.15 4.72
CA ALA A 175 9.01 -13.20 4.26
C ALA A 175 7.97 -13.87 3.35
N SER A 176 8.42 -14.76 2.44
CA SER A 176 7.53 -15.58 1.59
C SER A 176 6.67 -16.49 2.44
N ASN A 177 7.26 -17.24 3.38
CA ASN A 177 6.52 -18.18 4.23
C ASN A 177 5.49 -17.50 5.15
N VAL A 178 5.83 -16.33 5.72
CA VAL A 178 4.86 -15.55 6.53
C VAL A 178 3.70 -15.09 5.65
N TRP A 179 3.98 -14.66 4.42
CA TRP A 179 2.97 -14.22 3.48
C TRP A 179 2.11 -15.35 2.92
N GLU A 180 2.70 -16.47 2.52
CA GLU A 180 2.00 -17.70 2.18
C GLU A 180 1.09 -18.13 3.34
N GLY A 181 1.55 -17.99 4.58
CA GLY A 181 0.74 -18.18 5.78
C GLY A 181 -0.45 -17.22 5.90
N LEU A 182 -0.25 -15.93 5.60
CA LEU A 182 -1.31 -14.91 5.62
C LEU A 182 -2.32 -15.10 4.49
N GLN A 183 -1.86 -15.36 3.26
CA GLN A 183 -2.71 -15.70 2.13
C GLN A 183 -3.46 -17.00 2.40
N ALA A 184 -2.80 -18.04 2.92
CA ALA A 184 -3.46 -19.29 3.28
C ALA A 184 -4.51 -19.07 4.39
N SER A 185 -4.22 -18.21 5.38
CA SER A 185 -5.17 -17.85 6.43
C SER A 185 -6.37 -17.07 5.88
N SER A 186 -6.12 -16.07 5.03
CA SER A 186 -7.15 -15.30 4.34
C SER A 186 -8.00 -16.20 3.43
N ARG A 187 -7.37 -17.07 2.64
CA ARG A 187 -8.02 -18.07 1.79
C ARG A 187 -8.85 -19.04 2.62
N LYS A 188 -8.34 -19.49 3.77
CA LYS A 188 -9.09 -20.35 4.70
C LYS A 188 -10.31 -19.63 5.29
N LYS A 189 -10.21 -18.33 5.60
CA LYS A 189 -11.37 -17.51 5.98
C LYS A 189 -12.36 -17.42 4.81
N LEU A 190 -11.89 -17.11 3.60
CA LEU A 190 -12.70 -17.02 2.39
C LEU A 190 -13.43 -18.35 2.09
N MET A 191 -12.77 -19.50 2.20
CA MET A 191 -13.39 -20.82 2.00
C MET A 191 -14.56 -21.12 2.95
N LYS A 192 -14.64 -20.44 4.10
CA LYS A 192 -15.81 -20.53 5.00
C LYS A 192 -16.93 -19.56 4.62
N VAL A 193 -16.58 -18.45 4.00
CA VAL A 193 -17.50 -17.37 3.65
C VAL A 193 -18.14 -17.59 2.27
N TRP A 194 -17.36 -18.02 1.29
CA TRP A 194 -17.82 -18.19 -0.10
C TRP A 194 -19.00 -19.16 -0.23
N PRO A 195 -19.04 -20.33 0.44
CA PRO A 195 -20.22 -21.21 0.37
C PRO A 195 -21.50 -20.53 0.88
N LYS A 196 -21.39 -19.62 1.86
CA LYS A 196 -22.55 -18.87 2.38
C LYS A 196 -23.09 -17.89 1.33
N PHE A 197 -22.20 -17.21 0.60
CA PHE A 197 -22.59 -16.37 -0.52
C PHE A 197 -23.29 -17.15 -1.62
N LYS A 198 -22.77 -18.34 -1.98
CA LYS A 198 -23.40 -19.21 -2.97
C LYS A 198 -24.79 -19.66 -2.52
N ALA A 199 -24.92 -20.14 -1.28
CA ALA A 199 -26.20 -20.56 -0.71
C ALA A 199 -27.22 -19.41 -0.65
N TYR A 200 -26.79 -18.20 -0.30
CA TYR A 200 -27.65 -17.02 -0.32
C TYR A 200 -28.13 -16.72 -1.75
N TYR A 201 -27.21 -16.70 -2.73
CA TYR A 201 -27.55 -16.45 -4.12
C TYR A 201 -28.50 -17.51 -4.69
N GLU A 202 -28.28 -18.78 -4.39
CA GLU A 202 -29.19 -19.87 -4.80
C GLU A 202 -30.60 -19.70 -4.22
N ALA A 203 -30.73 -19.15 -3.01
CA ALA A 203 -32.01 -18.95 -2.34
C ALA A 203 -32.75 -17.67 -2.78
N HIS A 204 -32.01 -16.63 -3.18
CA HIS A 204 -32.55 -15.28 -3.42
C HIS A 204 -32.41 -14.80 -4.87
N GLU A 205 -31.60 -15.46 -5.69
CA GLU A 205 -31.22 -15.06 -7.05
C GLU A 205 -30.57 -13.66 -7.12
N ASP A 206 -30.09 -13.14 -5.98
CA ASP A 206 -29.39 -11.87 -5.86
C ASP A 206 -28.36 -11.89 -4.72
N LEU A 207 -27.53 -10.84 -4.67
CA LEU A 207 -26.56 -10.61 -3.59
C LEU A 207 -26.87 -9.35 -2.77
N ARG A 208 -28.15 -8.96 -2.67
CA ARG A 208 -28.63 -7.84 -1.85
C ARG A 208 -28.86 -8.29 -0.41
N VAL A 209 -27.81 -8.84 0.18
CA VAL A 209 -27.82 -9.32 1.56
C VAL A 209 -28.20 -8.19 2.53
N PRO A 210 -29.25 -8.38 3.36
CA PRO A 210 -29.62 -7.44 4.41
C PRO A 210 -28.50 -7.27 5.44
N PHE A 211 -28.35 -6.06 5.98
CA PHE A 211 -27.36 -5.79 7.03
C PHE A 211 -27.53 -6.68 8.27
N ARG A 212 -28.78 -7.07 8.57
CA ARG A 212 -29.12 -7.95 9.72
C ARG A 212 -29.14 -9.43 9.40
N ASP A 213 -28.73 -9.81 8.18
CA ASP A 213 -28.56 -11.22 7.86
C ASP A 213 -27.54 -11.84 8.85
N PRO A 214 -27.88 -12.95 9.53
CA PRO A 214 -27.07 -13.50 10.61
C PRO A 214 -25.74 -14.07 10.14
N ASP A 215 -25.63 -14.45 8.86
CA ASP A 215 -24.49 -15.16 8.31
C ASP A 215 -23.57 -14.26 7.48
N LEU A 216 -24.16 -13.37 6.68
CA LEU A 216 -23.49 -12.56 5.68
C LEU A 216 -23.57 -11.06 5.96
N GLY A 217 -24.52 -10.57 6.77
CA GLY A 217 -24.78 -9.14 6.93
C GLY A 217 -23.54 -8.34 7.36
N MET A 218 -22.82 -8.82 8.39
CA MET A 218 -21.56 -8.21 8.82
C MET A 218 -20.44 -8.36 7.78
N ILE A 219 -20.39 -9.48 7.06
CA ILE A 219 -19.33 -9.76 6.10
C ILE A 219 -19.48 -8.86 4.87
N VAL A 220 -20.69 -8.76 4.34
CA VAL A 220 -21.04 -7.85 3.23
C VAL A 220 -20.74 -6.40 3.61
N ASN A 221 -21.06 -5.98 4.83
CA ASN A 221 -20.70 -4.65 5.29
C ASN A 221 -19.18 -4.44 5.31
N ARG A 222 -18.40 -5.44 5.72
CA ARG A 222 -16.92 -5.36 5.67
C ARG A 222 -16.38 -5.35 4.25
N ILE A 223 -16.93 -6.16 3.35
CA ILE A 223 -16.56 -6.13 1.92
C ILE A 223 -16.78 -4.72 1.36
N ARG A 224 -17.96 -4.12 1.60
CA ARG A 224 -18.32 -2.78 1.11
C ARG A 224 -17.47 -1.65 1.72
N SER A 225 -17.14 -1.75 3.01
CA SER A 225 -16.43 -0.66 3.72
C SER A 225 -14.92 -0.82 3.78
N ARG A 226 -14.40 -2.03 3.60
CA ARG A 226 -12.99 -2.38 3.83
C ARG A 226 -12.38 -3.21 2.70
N ASN A 227 -13.13 -3.54 1.66
CA ASN A 227 -12.68 -4.39 0.56
C ASN A 227 -12.18 -5.77 1.03
N ASP A 228 -12.72 -6.29 2.14
CA ASP A 228 -12.41 -7.63 2.64
C ASP A 228 -12.56 -8.66 1.50
N PHE A 229 -11.57 -9.54 1.35
CA PHE A 229 -11.50 -10.60 0.34
C PHE A 229 -11.45 -10.16 -1.14
N LEU A 230 -11.59 -8.87 -1.47
CA LEU A 230 -11.62 -8.43 -2.88
C LEU A 230 -10.27 -8.54 -3.60
N TRP A 231 -9.19 -8.84 -2.88
CA TRP A 231 -7.89 -9.20 -3.45
C TRP A 231 -7.80 -10.66 -3.93
N HIS A 232 -8.78 -11.50 -3.60
CA HIS A 232 -8.94 -12.82 -4.22
C HIS A 232 -9.70 -12.62 -5.54
N GLU A 233 -8.96 -12.54 -6.65
CA GLU A 233 -9.51 -12.22 -7.97
C GLU A 233 -10.67 -13.14 -8.37
N ASP A 234 -10.59 -14.42 -8.03
CA ASP A 234 -11.64 -15.41 -8.30
C ASP A 234 -12.94 -15.14 -7.54
N PHE A 235 -12.84 -14.75 -6.27
CA PHE A 235 -14.01 -14.37 -5.48
C PHE A 235 -14.60 -13.04 -5.94
N LYS A 236 -13.76 -12.04 -6.25
CA LYS A 236 -14.24 -10.76 -6.77
C LYS A 236 -14.95 -10.94 -8.11
N ALA A 237 -14.35 -11.69 -9.04
CA ALA A 237 -14.96 -11.97 -10.33
C ALA A 237 -16.32 -12.66 -10.17
N TRP A 238 -16.43 -13.62 -9.25
CA TRP A 238 -17.71 -14.26 -8.95
C TRP A 238 -18.75 -13.27 -8.40
N LEU A 239 -18.37 -12.37 -7.48
CA LEU A 239 -19.26 -11.33 -6.97
C LEU A 239 -19.74 -10.38 -8.07
N ASP A 240 -18.83 -9.95 -8.96
CA ASP A 240 -19.15 -9.07 -10.09
C ASP A 240 -20.15 -9.76 -11.05
N GLU A 241 -19.90 -11.03 -11.41
CA GLU A 241 -20.74 -11.85 -12.29
C GLU A 241 -22.16 -12.03 -11.72
N HIS A 242 -22.29 -12.10 -10.40
CA HIS A 242 -23.56 -12.35 -9.70
C HIS A 242 -24.22 -11.07 -9.17
N GLY A 243 -23.80 -9.90 -9.68
CA GLY A 243 -24.47 -8.62 -9.42
C GLY A 243 -24.31 -8.11 -7.99
N PHE A 244 -23.18 -8.37 -7.33
CA PHE A 244 -22.92 -7.84 -6.00
C PHE A 244 -22.92 -6.31 -6.00
N VAL A 245 -23.75 -5.72 -5.13
CA VAL A 245 -23.82 -4.27 -4.98
C VAL A 245 -22.75 -3.79 -3.99
N TYR A 246 -21.68 -3.18 -4.51
CA TYR A 246 -20.58 -2.62 -3.72
C TYR A 246 -20.97 -1.32 -3.00
N ASP A 247 -21.67 -0.41 -3.68
CA ASP A 247 -22.21 0.80 -3.07
C ASP A 247 -23.73 0.69 -2.94
N ALA A 248 -24.17 0.17 -1.79
CA ALA A 248 -25.59 0.00 -1.49
C ALA A 248 -26.36 1.34 -1.46
N ARG A 249 -25.70 2.45 -1.11
CA ARG A 249 -26.35 3.77 -1.08
C ARG A 249 -26.56 4.29 -2.50
N ARG A 250 -25.58 4.10 -3.39
CA ARG A 250 -25.69 4.44 -4.80
C ARG A 250 -26.77 3.62 -5.49
N ALA A 251 -26.78 2.30 -5.31
CA ALA A 251 -27.80 1.45 -5.92
C ALA A 251 -29.21 1.82 -5.45
N HIS A 252 -29.39 2.04 -4.13
CA HIS A 252 -30.68 2.51 -3.60
C HIS A 252 -31.10 3.85 -4.22
N LEU A 253 -30.15 4.77 -4.43
CA LEU A 253 -30.42 6.02 -5.14
C LEU A 253 -30.88 5.75 -6.58
N GLU A 254 -30.11 5.00 -7.37
CA GLU A 254 -30.33 4.86 -8.81
C GLU A 254 -31.56 4.04 -9.15
N GLU A 255 -31.87 3.01 -8.36
CA GLU A 255 -32.90 2.04 -8.70
C GLU A 255 -34.24 2.35 -8.04
N GLU A 256 -34.25 2.95 -6.85
CA GLU A 256 -35.48 3.20 -6.11
C GLU A 256 -35.82 4.69 -6.04
N VAL A 257 -34.86 5.52 -5.65
CA VAL A 257 -35.13 6.93 -5.33
C VAL A 257 -35.24 7.79 -6.59
N TRP A 258 -34.23 7.73 -7.47
CA TRP A 258 -34.16 8.58 -8.64
C TRP A 258 -35.30 8.33 -9.63
N PRO A 259 -35.72 7.09 -9.92
CA PRO A 259 -36.87 6.83 -10.79
C PRO A 259 -38.17 7.44 -10.24
N LYS A 260 -38.40 7.39 -8.93
CA LYS A 260 -39.56 8.03 -8.28
C LYS A 260 -39.54 9.55 -8.45
N PHE A 261 -38.37 10.18 -8.29
CA PHE A 261 -38.22 11.61 -8.55
C PHE A 261 -38.49 11.97 -10.03
N LYS A 262 -38.02 11.16 -10.98
CA LYS A 262 -38.29 11.36 -12.41
C LYS A 262 -39.79 11.27 -12.69
N ALA A 263 -40.45 10.20 -12.23
CA ALA A 263 -41.89 10.01 -12.39
C ALA A 263 -42.71 11.15 -11.77
N TYR A 264 -42.34 11.61 -10.58
CA TYR A 264 -42.99 12.75 -9.95
C TYR A 264 -42.82 14.04 -10.78
N TYR A 265 -41.61 14.30 -11.27
CA TYR A 265 -41.34 15.48 -12.10
C TYR A 265 -42.11 15.44 -13.42
N GLU A 266 -42.19 14.28 -14.06
CA GLU A 266 -42.98 14.08 -15.29
C GLU A 266 -44.48 14.31 -15.05
N ALA A 267 -45.02 13.86 -13.91
CA ALA A 267 -46.43 14.02 -13.57
C ALA A 267 -46.81 15.46 -13.18
N HIS A 268 -45.90 16.21 -12.54
CA HIS A 268 -46.22 17.50 -11.92
C HIS A 268 -45.49 18.71 -12.53
N GLY A 269 -44.48 18.48 -13.39
CA GLY A 269 -43.62 19.51 -13.97
C GLY A 269 -42.74 20.25 -12.97
N ASN A 270 -42.68 19.80 -11.71
CA ASN A 270 -41.91 20.43 -10.64
C ASN A 270 -41.57 19.43 -9.51
N LEU A 271 -40.63 19.80 -8.64
CA LEU A 271 -40.18 18.97 -7.51
C LEU A 271 -40.69 19.46 -6.14
N ARG A 272 -41.89 20.05 -6.07
CA ARG A 272 -42.52 20.50 -4.82
C ARG A 272 -43.29 19.36 -4.13
N VAL A 273 -42.59 18.26 -3.88
CA VAL A 273 -43.14 17.07 -3.22
C VAL A 273 -43.71 17.42 -1.83
N PRO A 274 -45.01 17.16 -1.57
CA PRO A 274 -45.60 17.28 -0.25
C PRO A 274 -44.96 16.35 0.77
N ARG A 275 -44.93 16.75 2.05
CA ARG A 275 -44.43 15.86 3.12
C ARG A 275 -45.27 14.59 3.28
N SER A 276 -46.55 14.66 2.93
CA SER A 276 -47.50 13.56 2.97
C SER A 276 -47.41 12.61 1.78
N ASP A 277 -46.56 12.91 0.79
CA ASP A 277 -46.34 12.02 -0.35
C ASP A 277 -45.78 10.67 0.15
N PRO A 278 -46.44 9.54 -0.15
CA PRO A 278 -46.10 8.24 0.43
C PRO A 278 -44.72 7.74 -0.03
N ASP A 279 -44.30 8.13 -1.22
CA ASP A 279 -43.08 7.65 -1.86
C ASP A 279 -41.87 8.55 -1.58
N LEU A 280 -42.04 9.85 -1.78
CA LEU A 280 -40.95 10.82 -1.78
C LEU A 280 -40.96 11.74 -0.55
N GLY A 281 -42.07 11.86 0.19
CA GLY A 281 -42.21 12.83 1.28
C GLY A 281 -41.13 12.68 2.37
N ARG A 282 -40.84 11.44 2.77
CA ARG A 282 -39.78 11.13 3.74
C ARG A 282 -38.38 11.37 3.17
N ILE A 283 -38.14 10.96 1.92
CA ILE A 283 -36.84 11.10 1.24
C ILE A 283 -36.50 12.59 1.09
N VAL A 284 -37.44 13.39 0.61
CA VAL A 284 -37.30 14.85 0.47
C VAL A 284 -37.03 15.51 1.82
N GLY A 285 -37.69 15.05 2.88
CA GLY A 285 -37.37 15.44 4.25
C GLY A 285 -35.91 15.22 4.60
N GLY A 286 -35.38 14.01 4.35
CA GLY A 286 -33.98 13.64 4.60
C GLY A 286 -32.98 14.39 3.72
N ILE A 287 -33.30 14.65 2.45
CA ILE A 287 -32.47 15.49 1.57
C ILE A 287 -32.34 16.89 2.18
N ARG A 288 -33.46 17.49 2.61
CA ARG A 288 -33.49 18.86 3.15
C ARG A 288 -32.83 19.02 4.52
N SER A 289 -32.81 17.98 5.36
CA SER A 289 -32.30 18.06 6.73
C SER A 289 -30.90 17.46 6.91
N GLN A 290 -30.56 16.43 6.13
CA GLN A 290 -29.38 15.60 6.31
C GLN A 290 -28.54 15.48 5.03
N ASN A 291 -28.90 16.21 3.96
CA ASN A 291 -28.24 16.16 2.66
C ASN A 291 -28.15 14.74 2.09
N HIS A 292 -29.15 13.90 2.36
CA HIS A 292 -29.22 12.54 1.81
C HIS A 292 -29.04 12.57 0.28
N PHE A 293 -28.22 11.66 -0.24
CA PHE A 293 -27.89 11.50 -1.65
C PHE A 293 -27.17 12.68 -2.32
N LEU A 294 -27.01 13.83 -1.67
CA LEU A 294 -26.37 15.00 -2.29
C LEU A 294 -24.84 14.87 -2.41
N TRP A 295 -24.25 13.80 -1.85
CA TRP A 295 -22.87 13.40 -2.13
C TRP A 295 -22.71 12.80 -3.54
N HIS A 296 -23.80 12.43 -4.21
CA HIS A 296 -23.80 12.04 -5.62
C HIS A 296 -24.01 13.27 -6.52
N ALA A 297 -22.94 13.71 -7.18
CA ALA A 297 -22.90 14.97 -7.90
C ALA A 297 -23.94 15.07 -9.04
N ASP A 298 -24.21 13.98 -9.72
CA ASP A 298 -25.15 13.88 -10.83
C ASP A 298 -26.61 14.00 -10.39
N PHE A 299 -27.01 13.28 -9.34
CA PHE A 299 -28.35 13.41 -8.76
C PHE A 299 -28.56 14.80 -8.16
N LYS A 300 -27.53 15.34 -7.50
CA LYS A 300 -27.54 16.70 -6.97
C LYS A 300 -27.75 17.74 -8.09
N ALA A 301 -27.00 17.65 -9.18
CA ALA A 301 -27.15 18.53 -10.34
C ALA A 301 -28.56 18.40 -10.96
N TRP A 302 -29.04 17.17 -11.14
CA TRP A 302 -30.37 16.89 -11.67
C TRP A 302 -31.49 17.53 -10.84
N LEU A 303 -31.40 17.48 -9.51
CA LEU A 303 -32.35 18.14 -8.60
C LEU A 303 -32.28 19.66 -8.73
N TYR A 304 -31.08 20.23 -8.78
CA TYR A 304 -30.86 21.67 -8.89
C TYR A 304 -31.45 22.24 -10.19
N GLU A 305 -31.11 21.62 -11.33
CA GLU A 305 -31.60 22.01 -12.67
C GLU A 305 -33.13 21.99 -12.77
N ARG A 306 -33.79 21.07 -12.06
CA ARG A 306 -35.25 20.92 -12.06
C ARG A 306 -35.94 21.74 -10.96
N GLY A 307 -35.22 22.66 -10.34
CA GLY A 307 -35.77 23.62 -9.39
C GLY A 307 -36.15 23.02 -8.04
N PHE A 308 -35.46 21.95 -7.60
CA PHE A 308 -35.65 21.43 -6.25
C PHE A 308 -35.30 22.48 -5.19
N LYS A 309 -36.22 22.72 -4.26
CA LYS A 309 -36.03 23.63 -3.13
C LYS A 309 -35.60 22.89 -1.87
N MET A 310 -34.38 23.16 -1.41
CA MET A 310 -33.83 22.76 -0.10
C MET A 310 -34.59 23.41 1.06
N HIS A 311 -35.19 24.58 0.83
CA HIS A 311 -36.13 25.21 1.76
C HIS A 311 -37.30 25.82 0.99
N ALA A 312 -38.51 25.28 1.19
CA ALA A 312 -39.66 25.62 0.34
C ALA A 312 -40.21 27.03 0.57
N ARG A 313 -40.05 27.59 1.77
CA ARG A 313 -40.70 28.83 2.22
C ARG A 313 -39.82 30.08 2.18
N ASP A 314 -38.51 29.90 2.15
CA ASP A 314 -37.55 31.01 2.22
C ASP A 314 -36.45 30.79 1.19
N ALA A 315 -36.35 31.75 0.26
CA ALA A 315 -35.40 31.73 -0.84
C ALA A 315 -33.96 31.95 -0.35
N THR A 316 -33.76 32.75 0.71
CA THR A 316 -32.44 33.03 1.27
C THR A 316 -31.87 31.77 1.90
N THR A 317 -32.60 31.16 2.84
CA THR A 317 -32.22 29.85 3.43
C THR A 317 -32.03 28.78 2.35
N ASN A 318 -32.82 28.79 1.28
CA ASN A 318 -32.66 27.84 0.18
C ASN A 318 -31.32 28.03 -0.56
N ALA A 319 -30.95 29.27 -0.88
CA ALA A 319 -29.69 29.59 -1.52
C ALA A 319 -28.49 29.23 -0.64
N GLU A 320 -28.56 29.55 0.66
CA GLU A 320 -27.53 29.21 1.65
C GLU A 320 -27.32 27.70 1.75
N ARG A 321 -28.40 26.91 1.79
CA ARG A 321 -28.32 25.44 1.82
C ARG A 321 -27.71 24.86 0.56
N TRP A 322 -28.04 25.41 -0.61
CA TRP A 322 -27.40 24.98 -1.86
C TRP A 322 -25.91 25.36 -1.91
N ALA A 323 -25.55 26.56 -1.45
CA ALA A 323 -24.15 26.98 -1.34
C ALA A 323 -23.34 26.09 -0.37
N ALA A 324 -23.93 25.67 0.74
CA ALA A 324 -23.28 24.76 1.69
C ALA A 324 -22.94 23.39 1.10
N VAL A 325 -23.69 22.91 0.11
CA VAL A 325 -23.51 21.57 -0.50
C VAL A 325 -22.74 21.62 -1.83
N ASN A 326 -22.67 22.79 -2.49
CA ASN A 326 -21.96 22.98 -3.76
C ASN A 326 -20.62 23.71 -3.61
N GLY A 327 -20.31 24.27 -2.43
CA GLY A 327 -19.34 25.36 -2.34
C GLY A 327 -19.96 26.67 -2.85
N PRO A 328 -19.23 27.80 -2.80
CA PRO A 328 -19.77 29.09 -3.22
C PRO A 328 -20.34 28.99 -4.64
N PRO A 329 -21.55 29.53 -4.88
CA PRO A 329 -22.17 29.43 -6.19
C PRO A 329 -21.27 30.10 -7.25
N PRO A 330 -21.17 29.56 -8.47
CA PRO A 330 -20.67 30.36 -9.58
C PRO A 330 -21.58 31.58 -9.68
N VAL A 331 -20.98 32.76 -9.62
CA VAL A 331 -21.68 34.04 -9.70
C VAL A 331 -22.49 34.01 -11.00
N PRO A 332 -23.82 34.23 -10.95
CA PRO A 332 -24.60 34.32 -12.17
C PRO A 332 -24.03 35.46 -13.01
N GLY A 333 -23.58 35.15 -14.23
CA GLY A 333 -23.18 36.15 -15.20
C GLY A 333 -24.35 37.10 -15.42
N GLY A 334 -24.10 38.38 -15.15
CA GLY A 334 -25.07 39.46 -15.31
C GLY A 334 -25.34 39.83 -16.75
#